data_AF-A0A959YDX3-F1
#
_entry.id   AF-A0A959YDX3-F1
#
_cell.length_a   1.000
_cell.length_b   1.000
_cell.length_c   1.000
_cell.angle_alpha   90.00
_cell.angle_beta   90.00
_cell.angle_gamma   90.00
#
_symmetry.space_group_name_H-M   'P 1'
#
loop_
_entity.id
_entity.type
_entity.pdbx_description
1 polymer ?
#
loop_
_entity_poly.entity_id
_entity_poly.type
_entity_poly.pdbx_seq_one_letter_code
_entity_poly.pdbx_strand_id
1 'polypeptide(L)'
;RMLRTSARNGTGVEDVKALLLGKVSLLAGHSGVGKSTLINAIAPSLDLHTAEVSAASLKGQHTTTLAEMFALEIPGPPDERTTFIIDTPGVKGFGLVDMDPPHIGDQFPEIFALKGECRFSDCLHLEEPGCAVRTAAGDGRIPPSRYRSYLDMLAGLEEDGPYRKSE
;
A
#
# COMPACT_ATOMS: atom_id res chain seq x y z
N ARG A 1 -5.81 8.51 -6.57
CA ARG A 1 -6.88 8.03 -7.49
C ARG A 1 -7.28 6.63 -7.04
N MET A 2 -8.57 6.31 -6.99
CA MET A 2 -9.06 4.96 -6.69
C MET A 2 -9.73 4.39 -7.94
N LEU A 3 -9.40 3.16 -8.31
CA LEU A 3 -10.04 2.41 -9.40
C LEU A 3 -10.59 1.10 -8.86
N ARG A 4 -11.78 0.71 -9.32
CA ARG A 4 -12.35 -0.61 -9.04
C ARG A 4 -12.10 -1.50 -10.24
N THR A 5 -11.56 -2.70 -10.00
CA THR A 5 -11.15 -3.61 -11.07
C THR A 5 -11.65 -5.03 -10.82
N SER A 6 -11.82 -5.79 -11.90
CA SER A 6 -12.03 -7.23 -11.86
C SER A 6 -11.23 -7.87 -12.99
N ALA A 7 -10.12 -8.54 -12.66
CA ALA A 7 -9.30 -9.22 -13.66
C ALA A 7 -10.08 -10.29 -14.43
N ARG A 8 -10.97 -11.01 -13.73
CA ARG A 8 -11.84 -12.05 -14.34
C ARG A 8 -12.86 -11.48 -15.33
N ASN A 9 -13.42 -10.31 -15.04
CA ASN A 9 -14.46 -9.70 -15.87
C ASN A 9 -13.92 -8.62 -16.83
N GLY A 10 -12.61 -8.35 -16.80
CA GLY A 10 -11.97 -7.25 -17.55
C GLY A 10 -12.33 -5.84 -17.06
N THR A 11 -13.12 -5.69 -15.99
CA THR A 11 -13.58 -4.38 -15.51
C THR A 11 -12.40 -3.54 -15.03
N GLY A 12 -12.26 -2.32 -15.56
CA GLY A 12 -11.23 -1.36 -15.15
C GLY A 12 -9.79 -1.70 -15.59
N VAL A 13 -9.58 -2.75 -16.39
CA VAL A 13 -8.24 -3.15 -16.85
C VAL A 13 -7.63 -2.09 -17.78
N GLU A 14 -8.42 -1.53 -18.70
CA GLU A 14 -7.95 -0.47 -19.60
C GLU A 14 -7.63 0.83 -18.84
N ASP A 15 -8.39 1.16 -17.79
CA ASP A 15 -8.09 2.30 -16.93
C ASP A 15 -6.75 2.13 -16.19
N VAL A 16 -6.44 0.88 -15.78
CA VAL A 16 -5.15 0.56 -15.18
C VAL A 16 -4.03 0.66 -16.22
N LYS A 17 -4.20 0.13 -17.44
CA LYS A 17 -3.21 0.29 -18.52
C LYS A 17 -2.89 1.76 -18.79
N ALA A 18 -3.90 2.60 -18.91
CA ALA A 18 -3.73 4.04 -19.11
C ALA A 18 -2.99 4.71 -17.94
N LEU A 19 -3.14 4.21 -16.71
CA LEU A 19 -2.39 4.70 -15.55
C LEU A 19 -0.92 4.27 -15.55
N LEU A 20 -0.63 3.08 -16.06
CA LEU A 20 0.71 2.49 -16.10
C LEU A 20 1.56 3.05 -17.25
N LEU A 21 0.92 3.50 -18.33
CA LEU A 21 1.59 3.96 -19.55
C LEU A 21 2.76 4.92 -19.23
N GLY A 22 3.94 4.59 -19.76
CA GLY A 22 5.17 5.37 -19.64
C GLY A 22 5.88 5.26 -18.28
N LYS A 23 5.40 4.42 -17.35
CA LYS A 23 5.90 4.36 -15.96
C LYS A 23 6.50 3.02 -15.60
N VAL A 24 7.29 3.03 -14.54
CA VAL A 24 7.70 1.84 -13.80
C VAL A 24 6.83 1.74 -12.56
N SER A 25 6.04 0.66 -12.45
CA SER A 25 5.05 0.51 -11.37
C SER A 25 5.23 -0.78 -10.59
N LEU A 26 5.21 -0.69 -9.27
CA LEU A 26 5.27 -1.82 -8.34
C LEU A 26 3.85 -2.24 -7.95
N LEU A 27 3.50 -3.52 -8.09
CA LEU A 27 2.28 -4.05 -7.49
C LEU A 27 2.55 -4.56 -6.08
N ALA A 28 1.96 -3.88 -5.09
CA ALA A 28 2.03 -4.25 -3.69
C ALA A 28 0.67 -4.71 -3.14
N GLY A 29 0.68 -5.64 -2.20
CA GLY A 29 -0.51 -6.14 -1.53
C GLY A 29 -0.32 -7.52 -0.93
N HIS A 30 -1.21 -7.90 -0.02
CA HIS A 30 -1.17 -9.21 0.66
C HIS A 30 -1.14 -10.39 -0.32
N SER A 31 -0.70 -11.55 0.16
CA SER A 31 -0.77 -12.79 -0.63
C SER A 31 -2.24 -13.11 -0.98
N GLY A 32 -2.51 -13.54 -2.21
CA GLY A 32 -3.85 -13.94 -2.65
C GLY A 32 -4.80 -12.81 -3.09
N VAL A 33 -4.40 -11.54 -3.05
CA VAL A 33 -5.27 -10.42 -3.48
C VAL A 33 -5.48 -10.28 -5.00
N GLY A 34 -4.81 -11.11 -5.81
CA GLY A 34 -4.96 -11.12 -7.27
C GLY A 34 -3.96 -10.27 -8.06
N LYS A 35 -2.76 -9.98 -7.52
CA LYS A 35 -1.71 -9.19 -8.21
C LYS A 35 -1.32 -9.81 -9.56
N SER A 36 -0.82 -11.05 -9.56
CA SER A 36 -0.37 -11.73 -10.79
C SER A 36 -1.54 -12.00 -11.75
N THR A 37 -2.75 -12.25 -11.22
CA THR A 37 -3.97 -12.34 -12.04
C THR A 37 -4.29 -11.02 -12.77
N LEU A 38 -4.09 -9.88 -12.11
CA LEU A 38 -4.27 -8.57 -12.75
C LEU A 38 -3.18 -8.31 -13.80
N ILE A 39 -1.93 -8.73 -13.56
CA ILE A 39 -0.86 -8.63 -14.56
C ILE A 39 -1.22 -9.42 -15.82
N ASN A 40 -1.67 -10.68 -15.68
CA ASN A 40 -2.10 -11.49 -16.82
C ASN A 40 -3.30 -10.88 -17.56
N ALA A 41 -4.20 -10.19 -16.86
CA ALA A 41 -5.29 -9.46 -17.53
C ALA A 41 -4.79 -8.23 -18.31
N ILE A 42 -3.73 -7.58 -17.83
CA ILE A 42 -3.11 -6.41 -18.49
C ILE A 42 -2.27 -6.84 -19.70
N ALA A 43 -1.41 -7.85 -19.53
CA ALA A 43 -0.54 -8.38 -20.57
C ALA A 43 -0.64 -9.92 -20.58
N PRO A 44 -1.63 -10.47 -21.31
CA PRO A 44 -1.86 -11.91 -21.40
C PRO A 44 -0.65 -12.70 -21.93
N SER A 45 0.22 -12.05 -22.71
CA SER A 45 1.44 -12.64 -23.26
C SER A 45 2.51 -12.96 -22.21
N LEU A 46 2.43 -12.39 -21.01
CA LEU A 46 3.37 -12.70 -19.93
C LEU A 46 3.12 -14.07 -19.29
N ASP A 47 1.90 -14.60 -19.42
CA ASP A 47 1.47 -15.94 -18.93
C ASP A 47 2.05 -16.32 -17.56
N LEU A 48 1.95 -15.40 -16.59
CA LEU A 48 2.52 -15.62 -15.27
C LEU A 48 1.78 -16.77 -14.57
N HIS A 49 2.51 -17.65 -13.90
CA HIS A 49 1.89 -18.73 -13.14
C HIS A 49 0.98 -18.19 -12.04
N THR A 50 -0.32 -18.47 -12.15
CA THR A 50 -1.33 -18.19 -11.10
C THR A 50 -1.87 -19.50 -10.54
N ALA A 51 -1.60 -19.81 -9.28
CA ALA A 51 -2.22 -20.95 -8.59
C ALA A 51 -3.46 -20.52 -7.78
N GLU A 52 -4.47 -21.38 -7.68
CA GLU A 52 -5.60 -21.16 -6.76
C GLU A 52 -5.13 -21.19 -5.30
N VAL A 53 -5.72 -20.34 -4.45
CA VAL A 53 -5.44 -20.31 -3.01
C VAL A 53 -5.85 -21.66 -2.42
N SER A 54 -4.92 -22.41 -1.83
CA SER A 54 -5.22 -23.74 -1.29
C SER A 54 -6.25 -23.66 -0.16
N ALA A 55 -7.35 -24.39 -0.31
CA ALA A 55 -8.47 -24.46 0.65
C ALA A 55 -8.07 -25.03 2.03
N ALA A 56 -6.87 -25.61 2.16
CA ALA A 56 -6.42 -26.31 3.36
C ALA A 56 -5.72 -25.41 4.39
N SER A 57 -5.31 -24.17 4.05
CA SER A 57 -4.43 -23.38 4.94
C SER A 57 -4.80 -21.91 5.16
N LEU A 58 -5.80 -21.36 4.46
CA LEU A 58 -6.09 -19.91 4.41
C LEU A 58 -4.85 -19.03 4.10
N LYS A 59 -3.76 -19.63 3.61
CA LYS A 59 -2.51 -18.98 3.24
C LYS A 59 -2.29 -19.21 1.75
N GLY A 60 -2.16 -18.12 0.99
CA GLY A 60 -1.88 -18.19 -0.44
C GLY A 60 -0.60 -18.99 -0.70
N GLN A 61 -0.70 -20.04 -1.52
CA GLN A 61 0.48 -20.71 -2.07
C GLN A 61 1.21 -19.73 -2.99
N HIS A 62 2.44 -19.43 -2.62
CA HIS A 62 3.29 -18.47 -3.32
C HIS A 62 3.81 -19.11 -4.61
N THR A 63 3.63 -18.45 -5.75
CA THR A 63 4.37 -18.79 -6.99
C THR A 63 5.47 -17.76 -7.27
N THR A 64 5.21 -16.46 -7.07
CA THR A 64 6.23 -15.39 -7.20
C THR A 64 7.10 -15.31 -5.93
N THR A 65 8.34 -15.80 -6.01
CA THR A 65 9.32 -15.82 -4.88
C THR A 65 10.34 -14.69 -4.93
N LEU A 66 10.46 -14.01 -6.08
CA LEU A 66 11.36 -12.88 -6.31
C LEU A 66 10.58 -11.71 -6.90
N ALA A 67 11.07 -10.48 -6.71
CA ALA A 67 10.52 -9.34 -7.43
C ALA A 67 10.97 -9.43 -8.90
N GLU A 68 10.03 -9.44 -9.84
CA GLU A 68 10.31 -9.54 -11.27
C GLU A 68 9.73 -8.35 -12.02
N MET A 69 10.50 -7.79 -12.95
CA MET A 69 10.13 -6.61 -13.74
C MET A 69 9.84 -7.03 -15.17
N PHE A 70 8.63 -6.74 -15.64
CA PHE A 70 8.15 -7.06 -16.97
C PHE A 70 7.95 -5.78 -17.79
N ALA A 71 8.43 -5.78 -19.03
CA ALA A 71 8.07 -4.76 -20.00
C ALA A 71 6.64 -5.02 -20.50
N LEU A 72 5.81 -3.97 -20.51
CA LEU A 72 4.44 -4.04 -20.99
C LEU A 72 4.33 -3.37 -22.35
N GLU A 73 3.79 -4.11 -23.31
CA GLU A 73 3.40 -3.59 -24.62
C GLU A 73 2.01 -2.94 -24.53
N ILE A 74 1.98 -1.69 -24.07
CA ILE A 74 0.76 -0.88 -24.05
C ILE A 74 0.86 0.13 -25.20
N PRO A 75 -0.09 0.12 -26.16
CA PRO A 75 -0.12 1.11 -27.22
C PRO A 75 -0.19 2.53 -26.65
N GLY A 76 0.68 3.41 -27.13
CA GLY A 76 0.77 4.79 -26.69
C GLY A 76 1.40 5.70 -27.76
N PRO A 77 1.56 7.00 -27.46
CA PRO A 77 2.26 7.95 -28.30
C PRO A 77 3.67 7.47 -28.72
N PRO A 78 4.19 7.87 -29.89
CA PRO A 78 5.49 7.42 -30.40
C PRO A 78 6.68 7.76 -29.48
N ASP A 79 6.56 8.83 -28.69
CA ASP A 79 7.60 9.33 -27.79
C ASP A 79 7.46 8.80 -26.36
N GLU A 80 6.51 7.89 -26.11
CA GLU A 80 6.25 7.35 -24.77
C GLU A 80 7.37 6.40 -24.34
N ARG A 81 7.74 6.47 -23.06
CA ARG A 81 8.72 5.54 -22.47
C ARG A 81 8.14 4.13 -22.43
N THR A 82 9.01 3.13 -22.46
CA THR A 82 8.63 1.74 -22.18
C THR A 82 7.94 1.66 -20.82
N THR A 83 6.80 0.99 -20.79
CA THR A 83 6.06 0.75 -19.55
C THR A 83 6.59 -0.51 -18.87
N PHE A 84 6.77 -0.45 -17.56
CA PHE A 84 7.21 -1.60 -16.79
C PHE A 84 6.30 -1.84 -15.58
N ILE A 85 6.09 -3.11 -15.28
CA ILE A 85 5.40 -3.55 -14.06
C ILE A 85 6.28 -4.51 -13.29
N ILE A 86 6.33 -4.35 -11.97
CA ILE A 86 7.10 -5.19 -11.07
C ILE A 86 6.11 -6.02 -10.25
N ASP A 87 6.09 -7.34 -10.46
CA ASP A 87 5.37 -8.27 -9.57
C ASP A 87 6.21 -8.50 -8.32
N THR A 88 5.56 -8.54 -7.16
CA THR A 88 6.25 -8.80 -5.88
C THR A 88 5.57 -9.92 -5.10
N PRO A 89 6.34 -10.69 -4.31
CA PRO A 89 5.76 -11.61 -3.35
C PRO A 89 4.75 -10.86 -2.46
N GLY A 90 3.62 -11.52 -2.17
CA GLY A 90 2.63 -10.94 -1.27
C GLY A 90 3.26 -10.59 0.09
N VAL A 91 3.08 -9.35 0.53
CA VAL A 91 3.56 -8.88 1.84
C VAL A 91 2.81 -9.67 2.92
N LYS A 92 3.55 -10.35 3.81
CA LYS A 92 2.99 -11.11 4.95
C LYS A 92 2.80 -10.26 6.21
N GLY A 93 3.56 -9.18 6.30
CA GLY A 93 3.48 -8.15 7.32
C GLY A 93 4.27 -6.95 6.82
N PHE A 94 3.74 -5.75 7.01
CA PHE A 94 4.51 -4.53 6.82
C PHE A 94 5.37 -4.36 8.06
N GLY A 95 6.69 -4.19 7.95
CA GLY A 95 7.48 -3.69 9.06
C GLY A 95 7.55 -2.18 8.99
N LEU A 96 7.29 -1.49 10.09
CA LEU A 96 7.71 -0.09 10.28
C LEU A 96 9.22 -0.12 10.56
N VAL A 97 9.99 -0.64 9.62
CA VAL A 97 11.45 -0.71 9.71
C VAL A 97 11.97 0.71 9.56
N ASP A 98 12.80 1.16 10.50
CA ASP A 98 13.48 2.45 10.49
C ASP A 98 12.55 3.69 10.48
N MET A 99 11.40 3.65 11.16
CA MET A 99 10.55 4.83 11.33
C MET A 99 10.60 5.36 12.77
N ASP A 100 11.07 6.59 12.94
CA ASP A 100 11.02 7.25 14.24
C ASP A 100 9.56 7.62 14.61
N PRO A 101 9.15 7.47 15.88
CA PRO A 101 7.81 7.82 16.35
C PRO A 101 7.30 9.21 15.90
N PRO A 102 8.11 10.29 15.92
CA PRO A 102 7.68 11.61 15.46
C PRO A 102 7.34 11.67 13.96
N HIS A 103 7.89 10.77 13.14
CA HIS A 103 7.70 10.76 11.68
C HIS A 103 6.50 9.92 11.23
N ILE A 104 5.89 9.11 12.11
CA ILE A 104 4.70 8.32 11.75
C ILE A 104 3.54 9.24 11.35
N GLY A 105 3.33 10.32 12.10
CA GLY A 105 2.23 11.28 11.84
C GLY A 105 2.32 11.90 10.45
N ASP A 106 3.52 11.99 9.90
CA ASP A 106 3.79 12.60 8.60
C ASP A 106 3.29 11.74 7.43
N GLN A 107 3.08 10.45 7.67
CA GLN A 107 2.55 9.51 6.68
C GLN A 107 1.01 9.54 6.59
N PHE A 108 0.36 10.35 7.44
CA PHE A 108 -1.08 10.55 7.44
C PHE A 108 -1.37 12.00 7.02
N PRO A 109 -1.84 12.24 5.76
CA PRO A 109 -2.05 13.59 5.25
C PRO A 109 -2.91 14.48 6.14
N GLU A 110 -3.91 13.91 6.79
CA GLU A 110 -4.81 14.61 7.71
C GLU A 110 -4.14 14.98 9.04
N ILE A 111 -3.20 14.17 9.54
CA ILE A 111 -2.41 14.47 10.74
C ILE A 111 -1.33 15.49 10.38
N PHE A 112 -0.61 15.27 9.28
CA PHE A 112 0.43 16.15 8.78
C PHE A 112 -0.08 17.59 8.56
N ALA A 113 -1.30 17.74 8.04
CA ALA A 113 -1.93 19.05 7.86
C ALA A 113 -2.18 19.80 9.18
N LEU A 114 -2.36 19.08 10.29
CA LEU A 114 -2.74 19.64 11.59
C LEU A 114 -1.58 19.67 12.61
N LYS A 115 -0.50 18.92 12.39
CA LYS A 115 0.58 18.78 13.38
C LYS A 115 1.22 20.12 13.76
N GLY A 116 1.29 21.06 12.81
CA GLY A 116 1.83 22.41 13.03
C GLY A 116 0.95 23.32 13.91
N GLU A 117 -0.31 22.93 14.15
CA GLU A 117 -1.23 23.64 15.05
C GLU A 117 -1.15 23.12 16.50
N CYS A 118 -0.35 22.09 16.76
CA CYS A 118 -0.14 21.59 18.12
C CYS A 118 0.64 22.60 18.95
N ARG A 119 0.33 22.65 20.26
CA ARG A 119 1.05 23.49 21.22
C ARG A 119 2.56 23.18 21.27
N PHE A 120 2.94 21.92 21.06
CA PHE A 120 4.32 21.43 21.14
C PHE A 120 4.80 20.96 19.76
N SER A 121 6.05 21.28 19.42
CA SER A 121 6.68 20.92 18.15
C SER A 121 7.02 19.42 18.03
N ASP A 122 7.13 18.73 19.16
CA ASP A 122 7.47 17.30 19.33
C ASP A 122 6.25 16.46 19.75
N CYS A 123 5.04 16.97 19.53
CA CYS A 123 3.79 16.29 19.89
C CYS A 123 3.63 14.96 19.13
N LEU A 124 3.46 13.86 19.87
CA LEU A 124 3.14 12.51 19.38
C LEU A 124 1.63 12.26 19.29
N HIS A 125 0.83 13.30 19.52
CA HIS A 125 -0.62 13.27 19.41
C HIS A 125 -1.30 12.19 20.26
N LEU A 126 -0.73 11.80 21.39
CA LEU A 126 -1.22 10.76 22.30
C LEU A 126 -2.08 11.34 23.42
N GLU A 127 -1.46 12.16 24.25
CA GLU A 127 -2.06 12.73 25.47
C GLU A 127 -1.73 14.22 25.65
N GLU A 128 -0.92 14.80 24.77
CA GLU A 128 -0.36 16.13 24.95
C GLU A 128 -1.46 17.20 25.04
N PRO A 129 -1.34 18.14 25.99
CA PRO A 129 -2.31 19.22 26.14
C PRO A 129 -2.20 20.22 24.98
N GLY A 130 -3.34 20.58 24.39
CA GLY A 130 -3.37 21.47 23.22
C GLY A 130 -2.93 20.79 21.92
N CYS A 131 -3.10 19.47 21.82
CA CYS A 131 -2.89 18.73 20.57
C CYS A 131 -4.06 18.94 19.59
N ALA A 132 -3.81 19.68 18.51
CA ALA A 132 -4.80 19.95 17.46
C ALA A 132 -5.29 18.66 16.76
N VAL A 133 -4.41 17.67 16.60
CA VAL A 133 -4.73 16.37 15.99
C VAL A 133 -5.73 15.60 16.85
N ARG A 134 -5.54 15.55 18.18
CA ARG A 134 -6.48 14.88 19.11
C ARG A 134 -7.83 15.57 19.14
N THR A 135 -7.83 16.90 19.18
CA THR A 135 -9.08 17.67 19.08
C THR A 135 -9.80 17.36 17.77
N ALA A 136 -9.09 17.37 16.63
CA ALA A 136 -9.67 17.04 15.33
C ALA A 136 -10.18 15.59 15.26
N ALA A 137 -9.51 14.64 15.89
CA ALA A 137 -9.99 13.26 16.00
C ALA A 137 -11.27 13.17 16.86
N GLY A 138 -11.33 13.88 17.99
CA GLY A 138 -12.52 13.96 18.84
C GLY A 138 -13.72 14.63 18.17
N ASP A 139 -13.47 15.63 17.31
CA ASP A 139 -14.50 16.35 16.55
C ASP A 139 -14.95 15.60 15.27
N GLY A 140 -14.34 14.45 14.95
CA GLY A 140 -14.64 13.69 13.72
C GLY A 140 -14.06 14.28 12.43
N ARG A 141 -13.15 15.26 12.52
CA ARG A 141 -12.41 15.82 11.37
C ARG A 141 -11.33 14.86 10.85
N ILE A 142 -10.83 13.97 11.70
CA ILE A 142 -10.00 12.82 11.31
C ILE A 142 -10.86 11.56 11.39
N PRO A 143 -10.93 10.72 10.33
CA PRO A 143 -11.67 9.47 10.40
C PRO A 143 -11.18 8.58 11.56
N PRO A 144 -12.07 8.03 12.40
CA PRO A 144 -11.66 7.25 13.57
C PRO A 144 -10.76 6.06 13.23
N SER A 145 -10.98 5.43 12.07
CA SER A 145 -10.14 4.33 11.59
C SER A 145 -8.70 4.77 11.31
N ARG A 146 -8.50 6.00 10.82
CA ARG A 146 -7.18 6.53 10.48
C ARG A 146 -6.40 6.91 11.73
N TYR A 147 -7.04 7.60 12.67
CA TYR A 147 -6.42 7.91 13.96
C TYR A 147 -6.08 6.64 14.74
N ARG A 148 -6.95 5.63 14.73
CA ARG A 148 -6.64 4.31 15.30
C ARG A 148 -5.44 3.66 14.62
N SER A 149 -5.37 3.63 13.29
CA SER A 149 -4.21 3.08 12.59
C SER A 149 -2.91 3.81 12.93
N TYR A 150 -2.95 5.13 13.13
CA TYR A 150 -1.80 5.91 13.60
C TYR A 150 -1.34 5.43 14.99
N LEU A 151 -2.27 5.30 15.94
CA LEU A 151 -1.96 4.80 17.29
C LEU A 151 -1.43 3.36 17.27
N ASP A 152 -2.03 2.48 16.46
CA ASP A 152 -1.58 1.09 16.31
C ASP A 152 -0.15 1.02 15.74
N MET A 153 0.20 1.91 14.80
CA MET A 153 1.56 2.01 14.25
C MET A 153 2.55 2.54 15.29
N LEU A 154 2.15 3.53 16.08
CA LEU A 154 2.98 4.13 17.12
C LEU A 154 3.28 3.12 18.24
N ALA A 155 2.26 2.38 18.70
CA ALA A 155 2.40 1.31 19.70
C ALA A 155 3.17 0.09 19.15
N GLY A 156 3.00 -0.23 17.86
CA GLY A 156 3.69 -1.33 17.18
C GLY A 156 5.20 -1.14 17.02
N LEU A 157 5.74 0.05 17.30
CA LEU A 157 7.19 0.27 17.45
C LEU A 157 7.70 -0.18 18.82
N GLU A 158 6.84 -0.22 19.84
CA GLU A 158 7.20 -0.55 21.23
C GLU A 158 7.01 -2.06 21.53
N GLU A 159 6.00 -2.71 20.95
CA GLU A 159 5.70 -4.14 21.15
C GLU A 159 5.80 -5.01 19.87
N ASP A 160 5.85 -6.34 20.02
CA ASP A 160 5.87 -7.33 18.93
C ASP A 160 4.50 -7.42 18.21
N GLY A 161 4.10 -6.32 17.57
CA GLY A 161 2.90 -6.23 16.72
C GLY A 161 3.09 -6.91 15.36
N PRO A 162 2.15 -6.74 14.40
CA PRO A 162 2.31 -7.25 13.04
C PRO A 162 3.47 -6.59 12.27
N TYR A 163 4.11 -5.60 12.88
CA TYR A 163 5.24 -4.85 12.34
C TYR A 163 6.56 -5.51 12.73
N ARG A 164 7.36 -5.87 11.72
CA ARG A 164 8.69 -6.46 11.90
C ARG A 164 9.67 -5.39 12.41
N LYS A 165 10.30 -5.64 13.56
CA LYS A 165 11.43 -4.85 14.08
C LYS A 165 12.69 -5.11 13.25
N SER A 166 13.55 -4.11 13.11
CA SER A 166 14.90 -4.27 12.55
C SER A 166 15.74 -5.11 13.51
N GLU A 167 16.42 -6.15 13.00
CA GLU A 167 17.52 -6.82 13.71
C GLU A 167 18.80 -6.00 13.61
#